data_AF-A0A2V8WVS5-F1
#
_entry.id   AF-A0A2V8WVS5-F1
#
_cell.length_a   1.000
_cell.length_b   1.000
_cell.length_c   1.000
_cell.angle_alpha   90.00
_cell.angle_beta   90.00
_cell.angle_gamma   90.00
#
_symmetry.space_group_name_H-M   'P 1'
#
loop_
_entity.id
_entity.type
_entity.pdbx_description
1 polymer ?
#
loop_
_entity_poly.entity_id
_entity_poly.type
_entity_poly.pdbx_seq_one_letter_code
_entity_poly.pdbx_strand_id
1 'polypeptide(L)'
;MLVVWEPILPTDWSSPGRGALARISDPRARQFWDPQHLVAGELSRIAREKSGQPQPDCCIKNDFHWDEAILYMPPAPWRDAPAPVFWNGPVYRMLPSLEKTLTAPH
;
A
#
# COMPACT_ATOMS: atom_id res chain seq x y z
N MET A 1 -1.55 13.74 -0.37
CA MET A 1 -1.68 12.28 -0.10
C MET A 1 -2.40 11.67 -1.30
N LEU A 2 -1.95 10.51 -1.78
CA LEU A 2 -2.62 9.77 -2.85
C LEU A 2 -3.40 8.63 -2.22
N VAL A 3 -4.64 8.43 -2.63
CA VAL A 3 -5.46 7.27 -2.27
C VAL A 3 -5.96 6.65 -3.56
N VAL A 4 -5.75 5.36 -3.70
CA VAL A 4 -6.20 4.58 -4.85
C VAL A 4 -7.12 3.50 -4.34
N TRP A 5 -8.31 3.46 -4.89
CA TRP A 5 -9.31 2.45 -4.61
C TRP A 5 -9.27 1.40 -5.71
N GLU A 6 -9.18 0.14 -5.31
CA GLU A 6 -9.11 -1.01 -6.21
C GLU A 6 -10.21 -2.04 -5.84
N PRO A 7 -10.74 -2.80 -6.81
CA PRO A 7 -11.76 -3.83 -6.53
C PRO A 7 -11.13 -5.08 -5.90
N ILE A 8 -11.39 -5.35 -4.62
CA ILE A 8 -10.82 -6.52 -3.92
C ILE A 8 -11.81 -7.67 -3.82
N LEU A 9 -13.11 -7.35 -3.79
CA LEU A 9 -14.19 -8.33 -3.72
C LEU A 9 -14.84 -8.53 -5.10
N PRO A 10 -15.38 -9.74 -5.38
CA PRO A 10 -16.14 -9.99 -6.60
C PRO A 10 -17.35 -9.08 -6.80
N THR A 11 -17.76 -8.33 -5.76
CA THR A 11 -18.88 -7.39 -5.75
C THR A 11 -18.47 -5.93 -5.95
N ASP A 12 -17.18 -5.62 -6.06
CA ASP A 12 -16.66 -4.26 -6.21
C ASP A 12 -16.72 -3.83 -7.69
N TRP A 13 -17.94 -3.73 -8.23
CA TRP A 13 -18.13 -3.47 -9.67
C TRP A 13 -17.96 -2.00 -10.09
N SER A 14 -17.85 -1.08 -9.14
CA SER A 14 -17.79 0.35 -9.40
C SER A 14 -16.94 1.08 -8.37
N SER A 15 -16.49 2.28 -8.72
CA SER A 15 -15.79 3.17 -7.79
C SER A 15 -16.57 3.38 -6.49
N PRO A 16 -15.89 3.59 -5.35
CA PRO A 16 -16.56 3.87 -4.09
C PRO A 16 -17.47 5.10 -4.17
N GLY A 17 -18.66 4.97 -3.57
CA GLY A 17 -19.61 6.08 -3.46
C GLY A 17 -19.17 7.15 -2.46
N ARG A 18 -19.90 8.28 -2.44
CA ARG A 18 -19.59 9.45 -1.59
C ARG A 18 -19.37 9.12 -0.11
N GLY A 19 -20.16 8.20 0.45
CA GLY A 19 -20.04 7.80 1.86
C GLY A 19 -18.71 7.09 2.18
N ALA A 20 -18.18 6.29 1.26
CA ALA A 20 -16.87 5.65 1.43
C ALA A 20 -15.74 6.67 1.27
N LEU A 21 -15.82 7.51 0.23
CA LEU A 21 -14.83 8.57 -0.02
C LEU A 21 -14.74 9.56 1.15
N ALA A 22 -15.86 9.86 1.81
CA ALA A 22 -15.93 10.78 2.94
C ALA A 22 -15.26 10.25 4.23
N ARG A 23 -14.91 8.95 4.30
CA ARG A 23 -14.14 8.40 5.44
C ARG A 23 -12.72 8.94 5.49
N ILE A 24 -12.20 9.44 4.36
CA ILE A 24 -10.92 10.11 4.28
C ILE A 24 -11.17 11.61 4.35
N SER A 25 -10.96 12.18 5.53
CA SER A 25 -11.24 13.60 5.80
C SER A 25 -10.10 14.55 5.47
N ASP A 26 -8.88 14.06 5.19
CA ASP A 26 -7.75 14.92 4.85
C ASP A 26 -7.99 15.62 3.51
N PRO A 27 -8.11 16.96 3.47
CA PRO A 27 -8.42 17.71 2.25
C PRO A 27 -7.29 17.67 1.21
N ARG A 28 -6.09 17.22 1.58
CA ARG A 28 -4.95 17.02 0.67
C ARG A 28 -4.96 15.63 0.03
N ALA A 29 -5.92 14.78 0.38
CA ALA A 29 -6.09 13.48 -0.24
C ALA A 29 -6.69 13.62 -1.64
N ARG A 30 -5.99 13.11 -2.65
CA ARG A 30 -6.54 12.91 -4.00
C ARG A 30 -6.90 11.44 -4.14
N GLN A 31 -8.18 11.17 -4.37
CA GLN A 31 -8.72 9.81 -4.42
C GLN A 31 -8.99 9.41 -5.88
N PHE A 32 -8.54 8.24 -6.29
CA PHE A 32 -8.68 7.70 -7.65
C PHE A 32 -9.27 6.29 -7.62
N TRP A 33 -9.95 5.92 -8.70
CA TRP A 33 -10.44 4.56 -8.93
C TRP A 33 -9.52 3.85 -9.93
N ASP A 34 -9.00 2.69 -9.54
CA ASP A 34 -8.14 1.85 -10.38
C ASP A 34 -8.77 0.44 -10.52
N PRO A 35 -9.68 0.24 -11.47
CA PRO A 35 -10.34 -1.05 -11.69
C PRO A 35 -9.40 -2.09 -12.31
N GLN A 36 -8.21 -1.69 -12.76
CA GLN A 36 -7.26 -2.54 -13.47
C GLN A 36 -6.06 -2.93 -12.60
N HIS A 37 -6.03 -2.51 -11.33
CA HIS A 37 -4.94 -2.79 -10.40
C HIS A 37 -3.57 -2.39 -10.94
N LEU A 38 -3.48 -1.27 -11.66
CA LEU A 38 -2.23 -0.78 -12.23
C LEU A 38 -1.23 -0.46 -11.12
N VAL A 39 -1.69 0.13 -10.02
CA VAL A 39 -0.83 0.48 -8.88
C VAL A 39 -0.34 -0.77 -8.15
N ALA A 40 -1.23 -1.70 -7.79
CA ALA A 40 -0.83 -2.96 -7.17
C ALA A 40 0.09 -3.80 -8.09
N GLY A 41 -0.15 -3.81 -9.40
CA GLY A 41 0.70 -4.48 -10.37
C GLY A 41 2.12 -3.90 -10.42
N GLU A 42 2.24 -2.58 -10.42
CA GLU A 42 3.56 -1.91 -10.41
C GLU A 42 4.31 -2.14 -9.09
N LEU A 43 3.62 -2.10 -7.95
CA LEU A 43 4.22 -2.46 -6.65
C LEU A 43 4.73 -3.91 -6.67
N SER A 44 3.95 -4.84 -7.21
CA SER A 44 4.35 -6.25 -7.36
C SER A 44 5.59 -6.40 -8.25
N ARG A 45 5.68 -5.63 -9.34
CA ARG A 45 6.83 -5.62 -10.25
C ARG A 45 8.09 -5.13 -9.52
N ILE A 46 8.00 -4.00 -8.81
CA ILE A 46 9.09 -3.43 -8.02
C ILE A 46 9.60 -4.43 -6.96
N ALA A 47 8.67 -5.11 -6.26
CA ALA A 47 9.00 -6.11 -5.24
C ALA A 47 9.82 -7.28 -5.81
N ARG A 48 9.46 -7.74 -7.02
CA ARG A 48 10.11 -8.88 -7.69
C ARG A 48 11.50 -8.52 -8.21
N GLU A 49 11.67 -7.30 -8.73
CA GLU A 49 12.94 -6.85 -9.29
C GLU A 49 14.00 -6.56 -8.24
N LYS A 50 13.60 -6.18 -7.02
CA LYS A 50 14.51 -5.81 -5.95
C LYS A 50 14.69 -6.94 -4.93
N SER A 51 15.64 -7.82 -5.22
CA SER A 51 16.02 -8.92 -4.33
C SER A 51 16.48 -8.41 -2.95
N GLY A 52 16.02 -9.06 -1.86
CA GLY A 52 16.46 -8.76 -0.49
C GLY A 52 15.64 -7.68 0.24
N GLN A 53 14.55 -7.21 -0.36
CA GLN A 53 13.60 -6.33 0.34
C GLN A 53 12.73 -7.12 1.33
N PRO A 54 12.27 -6.47 2.41
CA PRO A 54 11.19 -7.00 3.23
C PRO A 54 10.00 -7.36 2.35
N GLN A 55 9.42 -8.54 2.57
CA GLN A 55 8.22 -9.01 1.88
C GLN A 55 7.14 -9.27 2.92
N PRO A 56 5.85 -9.11 2.56
CA PRO A 56 4.77 -9.39 3.48
C PRO A 56 4.72 -10.90 3.78
N ASP A 57 4.52 -11.25 5.05
CA ASP A 57 4.41 -12.64 5.49
C ASP A 57 3.11 -13.31 4.98
N CYS A 58 2.24 -12.54 4.33
CA CYS A 58 0.91 -12.95 3.90
C CYS A 58 0.38 -12.04 2.79
N CYS A 59 -0.92 -12.15 2.59
CA CYS A 59 -1.76 -11.03 2.17
C CYS A 59 -1.68 -10.71 0.68
N ILE A 60 -1.51 -11.78 -0.09
CA ILE A 60 -1.81 -11.83 -1.51
C ILE A 60 -3.15 -12.57 -1.68
N LYS A 61 -4.10 -11.96 -2.38
CA LYS A 61 -5.38 -12.60 -2.77
C LYS A 61 -5.61 -12.34 -4.25
N ASN A 62 -5.78 -13.41 -5.02
CA ASN A 62 -5.88 -13.35 -6.48
C ASN A 62 -4.70 -12.58 -7.10
N ASP A 63 -3.48 -12.83 -6.62
CA ASP A 63 -2.24 -12.12 -7.03
C ASP A 63 -2.19 -10.62 -6.70
N PHE A 64 -3.19 -10.07 -6.01
CA PHE A 64 -3.17 -8.70 -5.52
C PHE A 64 -2.70 -8.61 -4.08
N HIS A 65 -1.76 -7.71 -3.85
CA HIS A 65 -1.38 -7.26 -2.52
C HIS A 65 -2.56 -6.55 -1.87
N TRP A 66 -2.99 -7.00 -0.70
CA TRP A 66 -4.09 -6.39 0.03
C TRP A 66 -3.79 -6.44 1.52
N ASP A 67 -4.34 -5.49 2.29
CA ASP A 67 -4.17 -5.45 3.75
C ASP A 67 -2.70 -5.43 4.21
N GLU A 68 -1.83 -4.66 3.56
CA GLU A 68 -0.41 -4.54 3.93
C GLU A 68 0.01 -3.08 4.14
N ALA A 69 1.14 -2.88 4.81
CA ALA A 69 1.76 -1.60 5.01
C ALA A 69 3.22 -1.61 4.54
N ILE A 70 3.60 -0.57 3.80
CA ILE A 70 4.96 -0.38 3.29
C ILE A 70 5.47 0.99 3.76
N LEU A 71 6.66 1.02 4.38
CA LEU A 71 7.30 2.26 4.85
C LEU A 71 8.59 2.51 4.09
N TYR A 72 8.71 3.73 3.58
CA TYR A 72 9.93 4.25 2.95
C TYR A 72 10.42 5.47 3.74
N MET A 73 11.70 5.47 4.14
CA MET A 73 12.28 6.56 4.94
C MET A 73 12.80 7.71 4.05
N PRO A 74 12.57 8.98 4.42
CA PRO A 74 13.31 10.09 3.82
C PRO A 74 14.82 10.00 4.12
N PRO A 75 15.72 10.49 3.24
CA PRO A 75 15.48 11.05 1.91
C PRO A 75 15.62 9.97 0.84
N ALA A 76 14.58 9.15 0.64
CA ALA A 76 14.59 8.15 -0.40
C ALA A 76 14.08 8.72 -1.75
N PRO A 77 14.92 8.76 -2.81
CA PRO A 77 14.49 9.24 -4.12
C PRO A 77 13.55 8.24 -4.79
N TRP A 78 12.37 8.71 -5.20
CA TRP A 78 11.34 7.89 -5.86
C TRP A 78 11.62 7.57 -7.34
N ARG A 79 12.77 8.00 -7.88
CA ARG A 79 13.13 7.75 -9.30
C ARG A 79 13.26 6.26 -9.61
N ASP A 80 13.79 5.49 -8.67
CA ASP A 80 14.06 4.06 -8.86
C ASP A 80 13.24 3.18 -7.90
N ALA A 81 12.18 3.71 -7.29
CA ALA A 81 11.39 3.09 -6.21
C ALA A 81 12.27 2.58 -5.04
N PRO A 82 12.48 3.38 -3.98
CA PRO A 82 13.47 3.06 -2.96
C PRO A 82 13.20 1.74 -2.24
N ALA A 83 14.20 1.20 -1.55
CA ALA A 83 13.97 0.01 -0.73
C ALA A 83 13.10 0.38 0.49
N PRO A 84 12.03 -0.37 0.78
CA PRO A 84 11.26 -0.15 1.98
C PRO A 84 12.05 -0.58 3.20
N VAL A 85 11.94 0.20 4.28
CA VAL A 85 12.47 -0.18 5.61
C VAL A 85 11.51 -1.12 6.35
N PHE A 86 10.26 -1.19 5.89
CA PHE A 86 9.22 -2.06 6.43
C PHE A 86 8.27 -2.44 5.30
N TRP A 87 7.90 -3.71 5.25
CA TRP A 87 6.80 -4.21 4.42
C TRP A 87 6.20 -5.41 5.14
N ASN A 88 4.95 -5.32 5.61
CA ASN A 88 4.26 -6.51 6.13
C ASN A 88 2.72 -6.43 6.04
N GLY A 89 2.06 -7.59 6.13
CA GLY A 89 0.60 -7.85 6.17
C GLY A 89 0.20 -8.70 7.42
N PRO A 90 -1.07 -8.78 7.88
CA PRO A 90 -2.22 -7.90 7.64
C PRO A 90 -2.23 -6.64 8.53
N VAL A 91 -2.71 -5.47 8.08
CA VAL A 91 -2.53 -4.15 8.75
C VAL A 91 -2.75 -4.22 10.26
N TYR A 92 -3.87 -4.79 10.70
CA TYR A 92 -4.23 -4.85 12.12
C TYR A 92 -3.23 -5.62 13.00
N ARG A 93 -2.42 -6.53 12.44
CA ARG A 93 -1.43 -7.31 13.18
C ARG A 93 -0.10 -6.61 13.33
N MET A 94 0.37 -5.89 12.30
CA MET A 94 1.70 -5.27 12.36
C MET A 94 1.70 -3.81 12.78
N LEU A 95 0.57 -3.19 13.11
CA LEU A 95 0.53 -1.82 13.64
C LEU A 95 1.61 -1.56 14.71
N PRO A 96 1.80 -2.41 15.75
CA PRO A 96 2.86 -2.17 16.74
C PRO A 96 4.27 -2.18 16.14
N SER A 97 4.56 -3.08 15.19
CA SER A 97 5.86 -3.18 14.53
C SER A 97 6.12 -2.02 13.56
N LEU A 98 5.08 -1.59 12.85
CA LEU A 98 5.11 -0.44 11.96
C LEU A 98 5.41 0.83 12.77
N GLU A 99 4.67 1.09 13.85
CA GLU A 99 4.87 2.25 14.75
C GLU A 99 6.28 2.26 15.35
N LYS A 100 6.78 1.10 15.77
CA LYS A 100 8.16 0.96 16.25
C LYS A 100 9.19 1.35 15.18
N THR A 101 8.97 0.97 13.92
CA THR A 101 9.89 1.30 12.82
C THR A 101 9.84 2.79 12.47
N LEU A 102 8.63 3.37 12.49
CA LEU A 102 8.39 4.80 12.26
C LEU A 102 9.07 5.71 13.28
N THR A 103 9.18 5.27 14.53
CA THR A 103 9.74 6.05 15.65
C THR A 103 11.21 5.75 15.93
N ALA A 104 11.79 4.74 15.25
CA ALA A 104 13.20 4.42 15.39
C ALA A 104 14.09 5.55 14.83
N PRO A 105 15.25 5.83 15.45
CA PRO A 105 16.24 6.74 14.87
C PRO A 105 16.91 6.08 13.66
N HIS A 106 16.99 6.81 12.54
CA HIS A 106 17.60 6.39 11.27
C HIS A 106 18.59 7.45 10.78
#